data_AF-A0A9D1JMW6-F1
#
_entry.id   AF-A0A9D1JMW6-F1
#
_cell.length_a   1.000
_cell.length_b   1.000
_cell.length_c   1.000
_cell.angle_alpha   90.00
_cell.angle_beta   90.00
_cell.angle_gamma   90.00
#
_symmetry.space_group_name_H-M   'P 1'
#
loop_
_entity.id
_entity.type
_entity.pdbx_description
1 polymer ?
#
loop_
_entity_poly.entity_id
_entity_poly.type
_entity_poly.pdbx_seq_one_letter_code
_entity_poly.pdbx_strand_id
1 'polypeptide(L)'
;MKEINPKKYNNFEEFNKDGYNLAEYIRNNTNGLNDSEKIAYARQVFNSSVLNSYIIIGFISEDIKKLLNCTKCELKFSIDNLIKNRLSHPEVKDSDYAKIPLIVKSPSKYYKSKTGYDVILFKADEKYYKLVIKTTKNRKENFVKSLHLLNFDRYCKY
;
A
#
# COMPACT_ATOMS: atom_id res chain seq x y z
N MET A 1 -16.38 22.41 -14.52
CA MET A 1 -15.03 21.80 -14.40
C MET A 1 -15.13 20.37 -14.94
N LYS A 2 -14.27 19.96 -15.88
CA LYS A 2 -14.22 18.55 -16.32
C LYS A 2 -13.79 17.70 -15.13
N GLU A 3 -14.56 16.68 -14.82
CA GLU A 3 -14.23 15.71 -13.76
C GLU A 3 -12.91 15.03 -14.15
N ILE A 4 -11.85 15.28 -13.36
CA ILE A 4 -10.56 14.65 -13.60
C ILE A 4 -10.65 13.24 -13.03
N ASN A 5 -10.69 12.24 -13.91
CA ASN A 5 -10.71 10.85 -13.48
C ASN A 5 -9.35 10.43 -12.90
N PRO A 6 -9.32 9.59 -11.84
CA PRO A 6 -8.06 9.04 -11.34
C PRO A 6 -7.29 8.29 -12.43
N LYS A 7 -5.98 8.52 -12.51
CA LYS A 7 -5.08 7.82 -13.44
C LYS A 7 -4.91 6.36 -13.01
N LYS A 8 -5.09 5.44 -13.94
CA LYS A 8 -4.64 4.05 -13.80
C LYS A 8 -3.25 3.93 -14.44
N TYR A 9 -2.24 3.65 -13.63
CA TYR A 9 -0.87 3.45 -14.11
C TYR A 9 -0.72 2.07 -14.76
N ASN A 10 0.04 2.03 -15.86
CA ASN A 10 0.30 0.79 -16.60
C ASN A 10 1.63 0.13 -16.23
N ASN A 11 2.56 0.88 -15.62
CA ASN A 11 3.87 0.40 -15.21
C ASN A 11 4.19 0.86 -13.78
N PHE A 12 4.92 0.03 -13.04
CA PHE A 12 5.24 0.28 -11.64
C PHE A 12 6.26 1.41 -11.47
N GLU A 13 7.22 1.54 -12.38
CA GLU A 13 8.28 2.53 -12.29
C GLU A 13 7.73 3.97 -12.27
N GLU A 14 6.82 4.29 -13.19
CA GLU A 14 6.14 5.58 -13.27
C GLU A 14 5.27 5.84 -12.05
N PHE A 15 4.45 4.86 -11.63
CA PHE A 15 3.65 4.95 -10.40
C PHE A 15 4.52 5.26 -9.18
N ASN A 16 5.63 4.54 -9.07
CA ASN A 16 6.54 4.62 -7.96
C ASN A 16 7.31 5.95 -7.94
N LYS A 17 7.75 6.44 -9.11
CA LYS A 17 8.39 7.74 -9.29
C LYS A 17 7.45 8.89 -8.94
N ASP A 18 6.20 8.85 -9.40
CA ASP A 18 5.21 9.87 -9.06
C ASP A 18 4.94 9.89 -7.55
N GLY A 19 4.71 8.72 -6.95
CA GLY A 19 4.49 8.63 -5.51
C GLY A 19 5.70 9.06 -4.68
N TYR A 20 6.92 8.78 -5.14
CA TYR A 20 8.15 9.28 -4.52
C TYR A 20 8.22 10.81 -4.55
N ASN A 21 8.07 11.41 -5.74
CA ASN A 21 8.15 12.87 -5.91
C ASN A 21 7.10 13.59 -5.06
N LEU A 22 5.88 13.06 -4.99
CA LEU A 22 4.83 13.61 -4.15
C LEU A 22 5.17 13.47 -2.66
N ALA A 23 5.71 12.33 -2.22
CA ALA A 23 6.12 12.15 -0.83
C ALA A 23 7.29 13.08 -0.44
N GLU A 24 8.28 13.28 -1.32
CA GLU A 24 9.37 14.25 -1.11
C GLU A 24 8.87 15.68 -1.04
N TYR A 25 7.94 16.07 -1.91
CA TYR A 25 7.28 17.38 -1.84
C TYR A 25 6.65 17.61 -0.46
N ILE A 26 5.93 16.60 0.06
CA ILE A 26 5.33 16.70 1.39
C ILE A 26 6.41 16.83 2.46
N ARG A 27 7.45 15.99 2.46
CA ARG A 27 8.54 16.07 3.46
C ARG A 27 9.18 17.45 3.51
N ASN A 28 9.45 18.04 2.34
CA ASN A 28 10.09 19.35 2.23
C ASN A 28 9.20 20.52 2.71
N ASN A 29 7.87 20.36 2.67
CA ASN A 29 6.91 21.41 3.05
C ASN A 29 6.27 21.19 4.43
N THR A 30 6.66 20.13 5.16
CA THR A 30 6.05 19.74 6.44
C THR A 30 7.09 19.43 7.51
N ASN A 31 8.23 20.14 7.46
CA ASN A 31 9.28 19.95 8.44
C ASN A 31 8.75 20.18 9.87
N GLY A 32 9.11 19.31 10.81
CA GLY A 32 8.62 19.34 12.19
C GLY A 32 7.22 18.76 12.44
N LEU A 33 6.44 18.46 11.39
CA LEU A 33 5.14 17.80 11.55
C LEU A 33 5.29 16.29 11.79
N ASN A 34 4.35 15.69 12.52
CA ASN A 34 4.24 14.24 12.66
C ASN A 34 3.59 13.60 11.42
N ASP A 35 3.69 12.28 11.28
CA ASP A 35 3.21 11.58 10.07
C ASP A 35 1.71 11.79 9.80
N SER A 36 0.88 11.85 10.85
CA SER A 36 -0.56 12.10 10.69
C SER A 36 -0.82 13.48 10.09
N GLU A 37 -0.11 14.49 10.56
CA GLU A 37 -0.18 15.87 10.06
C GLU A 37 0.34 15.98 8.62
N LYS A 38 1.45 15.29 8.29
CA LYS A 38 1.97 15.23 6.92
C LYS A 38 0.96 14.61 5.95
N ILE A 39 0.28 13.55 6.37
CA ILE A 39 -0.76 12.88 5.58
C ILE A 39 -1.98 13.78 5.42
N ALA A 40 -2.37 14.52 6.46
CA ALA A 40 -3.45 15.50 6.37
C ALA A 40 -3.10 16.62 5.38
N TYR A 41 -1.88 17.15 5.45
CA TYR A 41 -1.37 18.15 4.52
C TYR A 41 -1.38 17.64 3.07
N ALA A 42 -0.94 16.40 2.81
CA ALA A 42 -1.00 15.80 1.48
C ALA A 42 -2.41 15.76 0.88
N ARG A 43 -3.42 15.53 1.72
CA ARG A 43 -4.83 15.49 1.32
C ARG A 43 -5.47 16.86 1.12
N GLN A 44 -4.86 17.91 1.68
CA GLN A 44 -5.27 19.30 1.45
C GLN A 44 -4.67 19.84 0.15
N VAL A 45 -3.40 19.51 -0.12
CA VAL A 45 -2.67 20.07 -1.26
C VAL A 45 -2.93 19.32 -2.56
N PHE A 46 -3.04 17.98 -2.52
CA PHE A 46 -3.24 17.20 -3.72
C PHE A 46 -4.73 16.92 -3.99
N ASN A 47 -5.12 17.07 -5.25
CA ASN A 47 -6.47 16.77 -5.70
C ASN A 47 -6.81 15.28 -5.46
N SER A 48 -8.08 15.00 -5.12
CA SER A 48 -8.57 13.63 -4.89
C SER A 48 -8.34 12.71 -6.08
N SER A 49 -8.42 13.20 -7.31
CA SER A 49 -8.12 12.42 -8.52
C SER A 49 -6.67 11.92 -8.55
N VAL A 50 -5.70 12.75 -8.15
CA VAL A 50 -4.28 12.37 -8.02
C VAL A 50 -4.12 11.32 -6.93
N LEU A 51 -4.67 11.59 -5.73
CA LEU A 51 -4.54 10.68 -4.59
C LEU A 51 -5.20 9.32 -4.81
N ASN A 52 -6.32 9.30 -5.55
CA ASN A 52 -7.04 8.09 -5.92
C ASN A 52 -6.46 7.40 -7.16
N SER A 53 -5.46 8.00 -7.83
CA SER A 53 -4.75 7.33 -8.92
C SER A 53 -4.04 6.09 -8.39
N TYR A 54 -3.95 5.04 -9.20
CA TYR A 54 -3.55 3.71 -8.72
C TYR A 54 -2.89 2.84 -9.78
N ILE A 55 -2.18 1.83 -9.32
CA ILE A 55 -1.72 0.69 -10.12
C ILE A 55 -2.36 -0.60 -9.64
N ILE A 56 -2.56 -1.58 -10.53
CA ILE A 56 -2.82 -2.97 -10.14
C ILE A 56 -1.45 -3.60 -9.86
N ILE A 57 -1.14 -3.82 -8.58
CA ILE A 57 0.19 -4.29 -8.13
C ILE A 57 0.28 -5.81 -8.00
N GLY A 58 -0.83 -6.53 -8.15
CA GLY A 58 -0.85 -7.98 -8.08
C GLY A 58 -2.25 -8.55 -8.02
N PHE A 59 -2.32 -9.87 -7.87
CA PHE A 59 -3.58 -10.61 -7.78
C PHE A 59 -3.57 -11.49 -6.54
N ILE A 60 -4.58 -11.33 -5.68
CA ILE A 60 -4.76 -12.14 -4.47
C ILE A 60 -5.36 -13.51 -4.81
N SER A 61 -4.96 -14.54 -4.06
CA SER A 61 -5.47 -15.91 -4.21
C SER A 61 -6.94 -16.02 -3.76
N GLU A 62 -7.59 -17.13 -4.14
CA GLU A 62 -8.95 -17.44 -3.66
C GLU A 62 -9.03 -17.54 -2.14
N ASP A 63 -7.98 -18.02 -1.46
CA ASP A 63 -7.97 -18.11 0.00
C ASP A 63 -7.91 -16.73 0.64
N ILE A 64 -7.10 -15.82 0.10
CA ILE A 64 -7.06 -14.43 0.56
C ILE A 64 -8.39 -13.72 0.28
N LYS A 65 -9.02 -13.98 -0.88
CA LYS A 65 -10.37 -13.48 -1.19
C LYS A 65 -11.40 -13.95 -0.18
N LYS A 66 -11.38 -15.24 0.20
CA LYS A 66 -12.28 -15.79 1.24
C LYS A 66 -12.08 -15.07 2.57
N LEU A 67 -10.83 -14.82 2.98
CA LEU A 67 -10.54 -14.08 4.21
C LEU A 67 -11.07 -12.63 4.17
N LEU A 68 -10.89 -11.94 3.04
CA LEU A 68 -11.42 -10.58 2.83
C LEU A 68 -12.93 -10.53 2.58
N ASN A 69 -13.55 -11.67 2.26
CA ASN A 69 -14.93 -11.77 1.81
C ASN A 69 -15.20 -10.85 0.60
N CYS A 70 -14.33 -10.92 -0.42
CA CYS A 70 -14.43 -10.13 -1.64
C CYS A 70 -14.46 -11.03 -2.88
N THR A 71 -15.00 -10.52 -3.99
CA THR A 71 -15.07 -11.26 -5.26
C THR A 71 -13.93 -10.93 -6.22
N LYS A 72 -13.37 -9.73 -6.12
CA LYS A 72 -12.26 -9.28 -6.98
C LYS A 72 -10.92 -9.84 -6.51
N CYS A 73 -10.09 -10.26 -7.46
CA CYS A 73 -8.73 -10.71 -7.22
C CYS A 73 -7.67 -9.61 -7.41
N GLU A 74 -8.00 -8.52 -8.10
CA GLU A 74 -7.06 -7.41 -8.29
C GLU A 74 -6.71 -6.74 -6.96
N LEU A 75 -5.41 -6.54 -6.72
CA LEU A 75 -4.89 -5.73 -5.64
C LEU A 75 -4.38 -4.40 -6.19
N LYS A 76 -4.99 -3.30 -5.73
CA LYS A 76 -4.61 -1.95 -6.13
C LYS A 76 -3.61 -1.34 -5.14
N PHE A 77 -2.73 -0.47 -5.63
CA PHE A 77 -1.94 0.42 -4.78
C PHE A 77 -2.21 1.85 -5.22
N SER A 78 -2.80 2.67 -4.35
CA SER A 78 -3.10 4.07 -4.65
C SER A 78 -1.94 4.98 -4.30
N ILE A 79 -1.88 6.15 -4.93
CA ILE A 79 -0.93 7.21 -4.62
C ILE A 79 -1.07 7.67 -3.16
N ASP A 80 -2.30 7.83 -2.63
CA ASP A 80 -2.53 8.16 -1.20
C ASP A 80 -1.84 7.13 -0.28
N ASN A 81 -1.97 5.84 -0.57
CA ASN A 81 -1.34 4.81 0.27
C ASN A 81 0.18 4.78 0.07
N LEU A 82 0.70 4.97 -1.15
CA LEU A 82 2.14 5.00 -1.39
C LEU A 82 2.80 6.17 -0.66
N ILE A 83 2.22 7.38 -0.73
CA ILE A 83 2.70 8.56 0.00
C ILE A 83 2.74 8.28 1.50
N LYS A 84 1.63 7.79 2.08
CA LYS A 84 1.56 7.43 3.51
C LYS A 84 2.65 6.45 3.92
N ASN A 85 2.84 5.40 3.12
CA ASN A 85 3.83 4.37 3.40
C ASN A 85 5.24 4.96 3.38
N ARG A 86 5.57 5.78 2.39
CA ARG A 86 6.88 6.44 2.30
C ARG A 86 7.13 7.41 3.44
N LEU A 87 6.11 8.18 3.85
CA LEU A 87 6.22 9.11 4.96
C LEU A 87 6.42 8.38 6.30
N SER A 88 5.67 7.31 6.55
CA SER A 88 5.67 6.58 7.83
C SER A 88 6.77 5.52 7.94
N HIS A 89 7.26 5.02 6.79
CA HIS A 89 8.27 3.96 6.69
C HIS A 89 9.39 4.34 5.70
N PRO A 90 10.21 5.37 6.02
CA PRO A 90 11.29 5.82 5.15
C PRO A 90 12.37 4.74 4.92
N GLU A 91 12.43 3.71 5.75
CA GLU A 91 13.32 2.56 5.59
C GLU A 91 12.92 1.61 4.44
N VAL A 92 11.67 1.67 3.99
CA VAL A 92 11.16 0.83 2.90
C VAL A 92 11.55 1.44 1.56
N LYS A 93 12.41 0.75 0.82
CA LYS A 93 12.96 1.23 -0.46
C LYS A 93 12.04 0.89 -1.63
N ASP A 94 12.28 1.53 -2.76
CA ASP A 94 11.56 1.29 -4.02
C ASP A 94 11.63 -0.19 -4.46
N SER A 95 12.80 -0.80 -4.27
CA SER A 95 13.02 -2.23 -4.49
C SER A 95 12.15 -3.12 -3.61
N ASP A 96 11.77 -2.66 -2.42
CA ASP A 96 10.94 -3.40 -1.48
C ASP A 96 9.47 -3.35 -1.92
N TYR A 97 8.98 -2.19 -2.37
CA TYR A 97 7.64 -2.09 -2.95
C TYR A 97 7.49 -2.94 -4.22
N ALA A 98 8.54 -3.06 -5.03
CA ALA A 98 8.57 -3.94 -6.19
C ALA A 98 8.39 -5.43 -5.84
N LYS A 99 8.56 -5.83 -4.57
CA LYS A 99 8.33 -7.21 -4.10
C LYS A 99 6.86 -7.50 -3.77
N ILE A 100 5.98 -6.50 -3.69
CA ILE A 100 4.55 -6.71 -3.38
C ILE A 100 3.89 -7.81 -4.24
N PRO A 101 4.06 -7.85 -5.57
CA PRO A 101 3.50 -8.93 -6.39
C PRO A 101 3.95 -10.33 -5.92
N LEU A 102 5.21 -10.48 -5.53
CA LEU A 102 5.78 -11.74 -5.05
C LEU A 102 5.24 -12.13 -3.67
N ILE A 103 5.12 -11.15 -2.75
CA ILE A 103 4.57 -11.34 -1.41
C ILE A 103 3.12 -11.83 -1.50
N VAL A 104 2.32 -11.24 -2.38
CA VAL A 104 0.91 -11.61 -2.56
C VAL A 104 0.75 -12.97 -3.25
N LYS A 105 1.59 -13.25 -4.25
CA LYS A 105 1.57 -14.52 -4.98
C LYS A 105 1.95 -15.72 -4.11
N SER A 106 2.92 -15.53 -3.21
CA SER A 106 3.52 -16.62 -2.43
C SER A 106 3.91 -16.18 -1.02
N PRO A 107 2.94 -15.77 -0.18
CA PRO A 107 3.22 -15.40 1.20
C PRO A 107 3.74 -16.62 1.97
N SER A 108 4.70 -16.41 2.87
CA SER A 108 5.18 -17.45 3.79
C SER A 108 4.12 -17.81 4.82
N LYS A 109 3.33 -16.82 5.25
CA LYS A 109 2.15 -16.99 6.13
C LYS A 109 1.22 -15.80 5.96
N TYR A 110 -0.06 -15.98 6.26
CA TYR A 110 -1.05 -14.91 6.25
C TYR A 110 -2.18 -15.20 7.22
N TYR A 111 -2.79 -14.14 7.75
CA TYR A 111 -3.97 -14.26 8.59
C TYR A 111 -4.87 -13.03 8.47
N LYS A 112 -6.15 -13.21 8.78
CA LYS A 112 -7.11 -12.11 8.85
C LYS A 112 -6.86 -11.29 10.11
N SER A 113 -6.85 -9.96 9.99
CA SER A 113 -6.76 -9.11 11.17
C SER A 113 -8.02 -9.24 12.02
N LYS A 114 -7.94 -8.91 13.32
CA LYS A 114 -9.11 -8.87 14.21
C LYS A 114 -10.23 -7.97 13.66
N THR A 115 -9.87 -6.92 12.92
CA THR A 115 -10.81 -6.08 12.19
C THR A 115 -11.11 -6.68 10.81
N GLY A 116 -12.38 -6.96 10.52
CA GLY A 116 -12.80 -7.86 9.44
C GLY A 116 -12.48 -7.47 7.99
N TYR A 117 -11.78 -6.36 7.74
CA TYR A 117 -11.48 -5.82 6.40
C TYR A 117 -10.02 -5.97 5.98
N ASP A 118 -9.12 -6.37 6.88
CA ASP A 118 -7.69 -6.46 6.60
C ASP A 118 -7.21 -7.90 6.63
N VAL A 119 -6.28 -8.23 5.73
CA VAL A 119 -5.46 -9.44 5.76
C VAL A 119 -4.00 -9.02 5.82
N ILE A 120 -3.24 -9.71 6.67
CA ILE A 120 -1.82 -9.48 6.85
C ILE A 120 -1.08 -10.65 6.23
N LEU A 121 -0.16 -10.34 5.31
CA LEU A 121 0.68 -11.29 4.61
C LEU A 121 2.13 -11.06 5.01
N PHE A 122 2.86 -12.15 5.17
CA PHE A 122 4.26 -12.12 5.53
C PHE A 122 5.08 -12.82 4.46
N LYS A 123 6.28 -12.30 4.24
CA LYS A 123 7.28 -12.95 3.40
C LYS A 123 8.62 -12.89 4.11
N ALA A 124 9.26 -14.05 4.25
CA ALA A 124 10.66 -14.12 4.58
C ALA A 124 11.43 -14.44 3.30
N ASP A 125 12.36 -13.57 2.94
CA ASP A 125 13.38 -13.79 1.92
C ASP A 125 14.72 -13.23 2.46
N GLU A 126 15.39 -12.35 1.72
CA GLU A 126 16.51 -11.53 2.20
C GLU A 126 16.09 -10.61 3.37
N LYS A 127 14.80 -10.23 3.44
CA LYS A 127 14.21 -9.42 4.50
C LYS A 127 12.92 -10.07 5.02
N TYR A 128 12.40 -9.52 6.11
CA TYR A 128 11.12 -9.94 6.68
C TYR A 128 10.06 -8.89 6.39
N TYR A 129 9.18 -9.15 5.43
CA TYR A 129 8.13 -8.22 5.05
C TYR A 129 6.83 -8.52 5.80
N LYS A 130 6.12 -7.44 6.12
CA LYS A 130 4.71 -7.45 6.55
C LYS A 130 3.91 -6.56 5.62
N LEU A 131 3.11 -7.17 4.77
CA LEU A 131 2.18 -6.49 3.87
C LEU A 131 0.77 -6.56 4.47
N VAL A 132 0.15 -5.41 4.68
CA VAL A 132 -1.26 -5.32 5.06
C VAL A 132 -2.04 -4.93 3.81
N ILE A 133 -3.02 -5.76 3.45
CA ILE A 133 -4.00 -5.45 2.42
C ILE A 133 -5.37 -5.31 3.06
N LYS A 134 -6.23 -4.52 2.43
CA LYS A 134 -7.60 -4.31 2.88
C LYS A 134 -8.57 -4.43 1.72
N THR A 135 -9.83 -4.73 2.03
CA THR A 135 -10.94 -4.57 1.09
C THR A 135 -11.76 -3.34 1.45
N THR A 136 -12.45 -2.74 0.47
CA THR A 136 -13.39 -1.64 0.72
C THR A 136 -14.59 -2.11 1.55
N LYS A 137 -15.31 -1.17 2.19
CA LYS A 137 -16.52 -1.50 2.97
C LYS A 137 -17.55 -2.30 2.16
N ASN A 138 -17.70 -1.97 0.88
CA ASN A 138 -18.58 -2.66 -0.06
C ASN A 138 -17.96 -3.92 -0.70
N ARG A 139 -16.71 -4.27 -0.35
CA ARG A 139 -15.97 -5.46 -0.79
C ARG A 139 -15.76 -5.58 -2.30
N LYS A 140 -15.88 -4.46 -3.02
CA LYS A 140 -15.72 -4.40 -4.48
C LYS A 140 -14.28 -4.17 -4.93
N GLU A 141 -13.39 -3.72 -4.05
CA GLU A 141 -12.01 -3.39 -4.40
C GLU A 141 -11.05 -3.75 -3.25
N ASN A 142 -9.83 -4.16 -3.61
CA ASN A 142 -8.78 -4.46 -2.65
C ASN A 142 -7.61 -3.52 -2.83
N PHE A 143 -7.00 -3.09 -1.72
CA PHE A 143 -5.91 -2.14 -1.71
C PHE A 143 -4.76 -2.59 -0.81
N VAL A 144 -3.53 -2.34 -1.23
CA VAL A 144 -2.38 -2.26 -0.32
C VAL A 144 -2.67 -1.16 0.69
N LYS A 145 -2.65 -1.50 1.98
CA LYS A 145 -2.78 -0.55 3.09
C LYS A 145 -1.40 -0.13 3.57
N SER A 146 -0.53 -1.10 3.85
CA SER A 146 0.85 -0.80 4.22
C SER A 146 1.84 -1.92 3.91
N LEU A 147 3.12 -1.57 3.73
CA LEU A 147 4.26 -2.47 3.67
C LEU A 147 5.27 -2.05 4.74
N HIS A 148 5.71 -2.99 5.56
CA HIS A 148 6.71 -2.76 6.60
C HIS A 148 7.85 -3.77 6.49
N LEU A 149 9.03 -3.35 6.90
CA LEU A 149 10.13 -4.25 7.25
C LEU A 149 10.02 -4.64 8.73
N LEU A 150 10.24 -5.93 9.00
CA LEU A 150 10.36 -6.49 10.33
C LEU A 150 11.80 -6.93 10.57
N ASN A 151 12.19 -6.98 11.84
CA ASN A 151 13.33 -7.79 12.25
C ASN A 151 12.88 -9.25 12.44
N PHE A 152 13.85 -10.16 12.55
CA PHE A 152 13.62 -11.59 12.69
C PHE A 152 12.71 -11.92 13.89
N ASP A 153 13.01 -11.37 15.07
CA ASP A 153 12.24 -11.63 16.29
C ASP A 153 10.77 -11.24 16.14
N ARG A 154 10.48 -10.08 15.53
CA ARG A 154 9.10 -9.65 15.27
C ARG A 154 8.42 -10.54 14.24
N TYR A 155 9.15 -11.01 13.23
CA TYR A 155 8.61 -11.95 12.24
C TYR A 155 8.23 -13.28 12.89
N CYS A 156 9.08 -13.83 13.76
CA CYS A 156 8.85 -15.10 14.45
C CYS A 156 7.71 -15.06 15.48
N LYS A 157 7.35 -13.87 16.00
CA LYS A 157 6.21 -13.70 16.93
C LYS A 157 4.83 -13.82 16.27
N TYR A 158 4.77 -13.70 14.94
CA TYR A 158 3.54 -13.86 14.16
C TYR A 158 3.35 -15.28 13.67
#